data_AF-A0A494WYE7-F1
#
_entry.id   AF-A0A494WYE7-F1
#
_cell.length_a   1.000
_cell.length_b   1.000
_cell.length_c   1.000
_cell.angle_alpha   90.00
_cell.angle_beta   90.00
_cell.angle_gamma   90.00
#
_symmetry.space_group_name_H-M   'P 1'
#
loop_
_entity.id
_entity.type
_entity.pdbx_description
1 polymer ?
#
loop_
_entity_poly.entity_id
_entity_poly.type
_entity_poly.pdbx_seq_one_letter_code
_entity_poly.pdbx_strand_id
1 'polypeptide(L)'
;MAAIEIVHRCLGERPIAARRFDNGIQHYVYEVSFTHRASLVIRMTVPEQRQAMVGAKFLSAKLRPLGVPLPEIVSSGVEDRFPWLLLERLSGTDIGDVLGDLSNDAIDRVAMGVANAQRCVSSIEGEGRFGYAIHPRMRRIAVGTK
;
A
#
# COMPACT_ATOMS: atom_id res chain seq x y z
N MET A 1 0.62 18.36 9.01
CA MET A 1 -0.75 18.88 9.25
C MET A 1 -1.81 18.21 8.37
N ALA A 2 -1.60 18.04 7.05
CA ALA A 2 -2.63 17.44 6.18
C ALA A 2 -3.04 15.99 6.55
N ALA A 3 -2.12 15.13 6.98
CA ALA A 3 -2.42 13.74 7.32
C ALA A 3 -3.43 13.59 8.47
N ILE A 4 -3.20 14.29 9.61
CA ILE A 4 -4.11 14.26 10.77
C ILE A 4 -5.49 14.78 10.39
N GLU A 5 -5.55 15.88 9.62
CA GLU A 5 -6.81 16.50 9.22
C GLU A 5 -7.64 15.59 8.31
N ILE A 6 -7.00 15.00 7.29
CA ILE A 6 -7.68 14.06 6.38
C ILE A 6 -8.24 12.88 7.18
N VAL A 7 -7.42 12.30 8.07
CA VAL A 7 -7.83 11.14 8.86
C VAL A 7 -8.96 11.50 9.83
N HIS A 8 -8.88 12.66 10.48
CA HIS A 8 -9.93 13.15 11.37
C HIS A 8 -11.27 13.32 10.63
N ARG A 9 -11.24 13.96 9.46
CA ARG A 9 -12.42 14.12 8.61
C ARG A 9 -13.03 12.78 8.18
N CYS A 10 -12.20 11.76 7.94
CA CYS A 10 -12.66 10.45 7.49
C CYS A 10 -13.27 9.59 8.60
N LEU A 11 -12.74 9.70 9.82
CA LEU A 11 -13.07 8.79 10.91
C LEU A 11 -13.88 9.45 12.02
N GLY A 12 -13.99 10.78 12.05
CA GLY A 12 -14.57 11.54 13.15
C GLY A 12 -13.70 11.59 14.42
N GLU A 13 -12.64 10.79 14.48
CA GLU A 13 -11.69 10.71 15.59
C GLU A 13 -10.37 11.36 15.19
N ARG A 14 -9.83 12.24 16.03
CA ARG A 14 -8.60 12.98 15.73
C ARG A 14 -7.36 12.15 16.15
N PRO A 15 -6.42 11.85 15.23
CA PRO A 15 -5.15 11.25 15.59
C PRO A 15 -4.34 12.11 16.57
N ILE A 16 -3.62 11.47 17.47
CA ILE A 16 -2.73 12.15 18.44
C ILE A 16 -1.38 12.51 17.82
N ALA A 17 -0.96 11.79 16.79
CA ALA A 17 0.30 12.01 16.11
C ALA A 17 0.26 11.51 14.67
N ALA A 18 1.14 12.07 13.83
CA ALA A 18 1.44 11.56 12.50
C ALA A 18 2.95 11.57 12.30
N ARG A 19 3.54 10.41 11.99
CA ARG A 19 4.97 10.24 11.75
C ARG A 19 5.19 9.80 10.32
N ARG A 20 6.06 10.50 9.59
CA ARG A 20 6.38 10.14 8.20
C ARG A 20 7.29 8.92 8.19
N PHE A 21 7.05 7.98 7.27
CA PHE A 21 8.04 6.97 6.91
C PHE A 21 9.16 7.59 6.06
N ASP A 22 10.39 7.17 6.31
CA ASP A 22 11.62 7.64 5.67
C ASP A 22 11.92 6.94 4.34
N ASN A 23 11.44 5.71 4.16
CA ASN A 23 11.64 4.87 2.98
C ASN A 23 10.71 5.18 1.77
N GLY A 24 9.85 6.19 1.87
CA GLY A 24 8.89 6.55 0.80
C GLY A 24 9.49 7.43 -0.29
N ILE A 25 9.80 6.86 -1.47
CA ILE A 25 10.42 7.58 -2.60
C ILE A 25 9.37 8.30 -3.48
N GLN A 26 8.20 7.68 -3.69
CA GLN A 26 7.18 8.17 -4.65
C GLN A 26 5.95 8.80 -3.97
N HIS A 27 5.68 8.43 -2.72
CA HIS A 27 4.47 8.83 -2.00
C HIS A 27 4.83 9.43 -0.64
N TYR A 28 3.98 10.32 -0.14
CA TYR A 28 4.06 10.79 1.23
C TYR A 28 3.28 9.83 2.12
N VAL A 29 3.99 9.00 2.87
CA VAL A 29 3.41 7.96 3.72
C VAL A 29 3.59 8.33 5.18
N TYR A 30 2.51 8.30 5.95
CA TYR A 30 2.52 8.59 7.37
C TYR A 30 1.83 7.48 8.14
N GLU A 31 2.45 7.06 9.24
CA GLU A 31 1.76 6.36 10.32
C GLU A 31 1.01 7.39 11.15
N VAL A 32 -0.28 7.16 11.38
CA VAL A 32 -1.13 7.98 12.24
C VAL A 32 -1.53 7.17 13.46
N SER A 33 -1.25 7.73 14.64
CA SER A 33 -1.46 7.06 15.93
C SER A 33 -2.67 7.63 16.64
N PHE A 34 -3.33 6.80 17.44
CA PHE A 34 -4.52 7.14 18.20
C PHE A 34 -4.38 6.66 19.65
N THR A 35 -5.24 7.15 20.53
CA THR A 35 -5.25 6.75 21.95
C THR A 35 -5.92 5.39 22.18
N HIS A 36 -7.01 5.09 21.46
CA HIS A 36 -7.90 3.97 21.77
C HIS A 36 -8.12 2.99 20.60
N ARG A 37 -7.29 3.07 19.56
CA ARG A 37 -7.36 2.18 18.40
C ARG A 37 -5.98 1.92 17.84
N ALA A 38 -5.90 0.87 17.02
CA ALA A 38 -4.70 0.60 16.24
C ALA A 38 -4.36 1.80 15.34
N SER A 39 -3.05 2.06 15.20
CA SER A 39 -2.53 3.02 14.23
C SER A 39 -2.97 2.64 12.82
N LEU A 40 -3.07 3.66 11.97
CA LEU A 40 -3.34 3.49 10.55
C LEU A 40 -2.19 4.08 9.74
N VAL A 41 -2.18 3.80 8.44
CA VAL A 41 -1.22 4.39 7.50
C VAL A 41 -1.99 5.22 6.47
N ILE A 42 -1.67 6.50 6.34
CA ILE A 42 -2.16 7.31 5.23
C ILE A 42 -1.06 7.44 4.18
N ARG A 43 -1.39 7.03 2.95
CA ARG A 43 -0.54 7.20 1.77
C ARG A 43 -1.14 8.28 0.90
N MET A 44 -0.39 9.36 0.71
CA MET A 44 -0.79 10.53 -0.08
C MET A 44 0.12 10.69 -1.29
N THR A 45 -0.38 11.31 -2.35
CA THR A 45 0.38 11.59 -3.56
C THR A 45 0.00 12.91 -4.21
N VAL A 46 0.80 13.31 -5.20
CA VAL A 46 0.56 14.48 -6.06
C VAL A 46 -0.47 14.15 -7.14
N PRO A 47 -1.20 15.15 -7.70
CA PRO A 47 -2.25 14.91 -8.69
C PRO A 47 -1.83 14.05 -9.88
N GLU A 48 -0.59 14.19 -10.34
CA GLU A 48 -0.03 13.51 -11.51
C GLU A 48 0.03 11.99 -11.32
N GLN A 49 0.03 11.52 -10.08
CA GLN A 49 0.13 10.11 -9.70
C GLN A 49 -1.22 9.50 -9.27
N ARG A 50 -2.35 10.17 -9.51
CA ARG A 50 -3.70 9.69 -9.15
C ARG A 50 -4.01 8.29 -9.65
N GLN A 51 -3.62 8.00 -10.89
CA GLN A 51 -3.85 6.69 -11.48
C GLN A 51 -3.24 5.57 -10.62
N ALA A 52 -2.08 5.80 -9.98
CA ALA A 52 -1.49 4.82 -9.08
C ALA A 52 -2.36 4.54 -7.83
N MET A 53 -3.07 5.54 -7.29
CA MET A 53 -4.00 5.33 -6.17
C MET A 53 -5.27 4.60 -6.62
N VAL A 54 -5.81 4.94 -7.80
CA VAL A 54 -6.97 4.24 -8.40
C VAL A 54 -6.63 2.77 -8.66
N GLY A 55 -5.48 2.50 -9.27
CA GLY A 55 -5.01 1.13 -9.52
C GLY A 55 -4.77 0.34 -8.24
N ALA A 56 -4.16 0.96 -7.21
CA ALA A 56 -3.98 0.30 -5.92
C ALA A 56 -5.31 -0.07 -5.26
N LYS A 57 -6.32 0.81 -5.32
CA LYS A 57 -7.67 0.52 -4.82
C LYS A 57 -8.30 -0.64 -5.60
N PHE A 58 -8.21 -0.60 -6.93
CA PHE A 58 -8.73 -1.65 -7.80
C PHE A 58 -8.06 -3.01 -7.55
N LEU A 59 -6.72 -3.06 -7.52
CA LEU A 59 -5.96 -4.30 -7.31
C LEU A 59 -6.17 -4.86 -5.91
N SER A 60 -6.25 -4.00 -4.88
CA SER A 60 -6.54 -4.45 -3.51
C SER A 60 -7.90 -5.14 -3.42
N ALA A 61 -8.94 -4.56 -4.05
CA ALA A 61 -10.27 -5.16 -4.10
C ALA A 61 -10.32 -6.52 -4.82
N LYS A 62 -9.40 -6.77 -5.76
CA LYS A 62 -9.27 -8.07 -6.46
C LYS A 62 -8.41 -9.08 -5.72
N LEU A 63 -7.29 -8.65 -5.15
CA LEU A 63 -6.26 -9.54 -4.61
C LEU A 63 -6.53 -9.96 -3.17
N ARG A 64 -7.10 -9.07 -2.34
CA ARG A 64 -7.41 -9.41 -0.93
C ARG A 64 -8.36 -10.61 -0.83
N PRO A 65 -9.47 -10.69 -1.58
CA PRO A 65 -10.37 -11.85 -1.51
C PRO A 65 -9.73 -13.17 -1.96
N LEU A 66 -8.62 -13.11 -2.71
CA LEU A 66 -7.84 -14.28 -3.14
C LEU A 66 -6.81 -14.73 -2.09
N GLY A 67 -6.78 -14.11 -0.91
CA GLY A 67 -5.87 -14.47 0.18
C GLY A 67 -4.51 -13.79 0.12
N VAL A 68 -4.30 -12.80 -0.74
CA VAL A 68 -3.07 -12.01 -0.73
C VAL A 68 -3.03 -11.12 0.53
N PRO A 69 -1.98 -11.17 1.35
CA PRO A 69 -1.88 -10.44 2.61
C PRO A 69 -1.56 -8.95 2.37
N LEU A 70 -2.53 -8.22 1.86
CA LEU A 70 -2.45 -6.76 1.69
C LEU A 70 -2.98 -6.06 2.94
N PRO A 71 -2.69 -4.77 3.16
CA PRO A 71 -3.42 -3.97 4.15
C PRO A 71 -4.85 -3.69 3.68
N GLU A 72 -5.79 -3.59 4.61
CA GLU A 72 -7.14 -3.12 4.29
C GLU A 72 -7.13 -1.65 3.87
N ILE A 73 -7.93 -1.28 2.87
CA ILE A 73 -8.20 0.12 2.56
C ILE A 73 -9.42 0.55 3.35
N VAL A 74 -9.19 1.24 4.47
CA VAL A 74 -10.24 1.75 5.37
C VAL A 74 -11.03 2.87 4.71
N SER A 75 -10.36 3.76 3.98
CA SER A 75 -10.99 4.86 3.25
C SER A 75 -10.09 5.36 2.13
N SER A 76 -10.65 6.15 1.20
CA SER A 76 -9.92 6.68 0.05
C SER A 76 -10.51 8.00 -0.43
N GLY A 77 -9.65 8.95 -0.82
CA GLY A 77 -10.01 10.16 -1.54
C GLY A 77 -9.19 10.26 -2.82
N VAL A 78 -9.45 9.36 -3.77
CA VAL A 78 -8.68 9.31 -5.02
C VAL A 78 -8.97 10.48 -5.97
N GLU A 79 -10.16 11.09 -5.84
CA GLU A 79 -10.57 12.26 -6.60
C GLU A 79 -10.19 13.59 -5.94
N ASP A 80 -9.66 13.56 -4.71
CA ASP A 80 -9.19 14.77 -4.04
C ASP A 80 -8.04 15.42 -4.84
N ARG A 81 -7.85 16.73 -4.63
CA ARG A 81 -6.74 17.49 -5.22
C ARG A 81 -5.41 16.76 -5.04
N PHE A 82 -5.16 16.27 -3.82
CA PHE A 82 -4.04 15.39 -3.49
C PHE A 82 -4.60 13.99 -3.17
N PRO A 83 -4.49 13.02 -4.09
CA PRO A 83 -5.08 11.70 -3.88
C PRO A 83 -4.47 10.98 -2.68
N TRP A 84 -5.30 10.23 -1.95
CA TRP A 84 -4.86 9.50 -0.77
C TRP A 84 -5.62 8.19 -0.55
N LEU A 85 -4.96 7.26 0.15
CA LEU A 85 -5.55 6.05 0.70
C LEU A 85 -5.25 5.98 2.20
N LEU A 86 -6.26 5.63 2.99
CA LEU A 86 -6.13 5.31 4.40
C LEU A 86 -6.15 3.79 4.56
N LEU A 87 -5.10 3.25 5.16
CA LEU A 87 -4.78 1.84 5.18
C LEU A 87 -4.65 1.32 6.61
N GLU A 88 -4.97 0.05 6.79
CA GLU A 88 -4.54 -0.72 7.96
C GLU A 88 -3.02 -0.66 8.12
N ARG A 89 -2.53 -0.50 9.37
CA ARG A 89 -1.13 -0.72 9.70
C ARG A 89 -0.90 -2.19 9.99
N LEU A 90 -0.32 -2.91 9.03
CA LEU A 90 0.11 -4.29 9.26
C LEU A 90 1.16 -4.35 10.38
N SER A 91 1.09 -5.34 11.26
CA SER A 91 2.18 -5.61 12.21
C SER A 91 3.37 -6.25 11.51
N GLY A 92 4.57 -6.02 12.05
CA GLY A 92 5.81 -6.65 11.56
C GLY A 92 6.93 -5.65 11.30
N THR A 93 8.08 -6.19 10.94
CA THR A 93 9.31 -5.45 10.64
C THR A 93 9.66 -5.65 9.18
N ASP A 94 10.26 -4.64 8.54
CA ASP A 94 10.74 -4.77 7.17
C ASP A 94 11.78 -5.90 7.10
N ILE A 95 11.69 -6.74 6.07
CA ILE A 95 12.60 -7.87 5.91
C ILE A 95 14.05 -7.41 5.79
N GLY A 96 14.30 -6.24 5.17
CA GLY A 96 15.63 -5.67 5.02
C GLY A 96 16.31 -5.34 6.35
N ASP A 97 15.52 -5.07 7.39
CA ASP A 97 16.04 -4.74 8.73
C ASP A 97 16.38 -5.99 9.57
N VAL A 98 15.75 -7.13 9.27
CA VAL A 98 15.87 -8.35 10.10
C VAL A 98 16.51 -9.53 9.39
N LEU A 99 16.75 -9.44 8.07
CA LEU A 99 17.19 -10.58 7.25
C LEU A 99 18.45 -11.27 7.80
N GLY A 100 19.40 -10.50 8.33
CA GLY A 100 20.64 -11.02 8.90
C GLY A 100 20.46 -11.86 10.17
N ASP A 101 19.37 -11.64 10.89
CA ASP A 101 19.08 -12.30 12.18
C ASP A 101 18.09 -13.47 12.03
N LEU A 102 17.55 -13.69 10.82
CA LEU A 102 16.60 -14.77 10.57
C LEU A 102 17.29 -16.13 10.45
N SER A 103 16.78 -17.12 11.17
CA SER A 103 17.11 -18.52 10.93
C SER A 103 16.71 -18.96 9.51
N ASN A 104 17.38 -19.99 8.97
CA ASN A 104 17.01 -20.59 7.68
C ASN A 104 15.52 -20.99 7.61
N ASP A 105 14.98 -21.61 8.67
CA ASP A 105 13.55 -21.97 8.74
C ASP A 105 12.62 -20.75 8.63
N ALA A 106 13.04 -19.61 9.17
CA ALA A 106 12.27 -18.36 9.06
C ALA A 106 12.34 -17.79 7.65
N ILE A 107 13.51 -17.85 7.00
CA ILE A 107 13.70 -17.45 5.60
C ILE A 107 12.81 -18.31 4.70
N ASP A 108 12.79 -19.62 4.89
CA ASP A 108 11.97 -20.55 4.12
C ASP A 108 10.47 -20.23 4.26
N ARG A 109 10.01 -19.90 5.47
CA ARG A 109 8.62 -19.47 5.69
C ARG A 109 8.28 -18.17 4.96
N VAL A 110 9.18 -17.18 4.99
CA VAL A 110 8.98 -15.92 4.25
C VAL A 110 8.93 -16.18 2.74
N ALA A 111 9.88 -16.96 2.21
CA ALA A 111 9.94 -17.31 0.80
C ALA A 111 8.67 -18.05 0.34
N MET A 112 8.18 -19.00 1.15
CA MET A 112 6.93 -19.72 0.89
C MET A 112 5.72 -18.77 0.88
N GLY A 113 5.66 -17.82 1.82
CA GLY A 113 4.62 -16.79 1.86
C GLY A 113 4.60 -15.93 0.59
N VAL A 114 5.78 -15.49 0.13
CA VAL A 114 5.93 -14.74 -1.12
C VAL A 114 5.48 -15.57 -2.33
N ALA A 115 5.92 -16.82 -2.43
CA ALA A 115 5.54 -17.72 -3.52
C ALA A 115 4.03 -17.97 -3.58
N ASN A 116 3.37 -18.12 -2.42
CA ASN A 116 1.93 -18.26 -2.33
C ASN A 116 1.20 -16.99 -2.79
N ALA A 117 1.66 -15.81 -2.37
CA ALA A 117 1.10 -14.53 -2.85
C ALA A 117 1.25 -14.38 -4.37
N GLN A 118 2.42 -14.71 -4.92
CA GLN A 118 2.66 -14.68 -6.38
C GLN A 118 1.75 -15.66 -7.13
N ARG A 119 1.54 -16.87 -6.60
CA ARG A 119 0.60 -17.84 -7.19
C ARG A 119 -0.83 -17.30 -7.22
N CYS A 120 -1.28 -16.65 -6.16
CA CYS A 120 -2.61 -16.00 -6.13
C CYS A 120 -2.71 -14.92 -7.20
N VAL A 121 -1.69 -14.06 -7.32
CA VAL A 121 -1.64 -13.00 -8.35
C VAL A 121 -1.65 -13.59 -9.77
N SER A 122 -0.96 -14.70 -10.01
CA SER A 122 -0.90 -15.35 -11.34
C SER A 122 -2.24 -15.88 -11.84
N SER A 123 -3.24 -16.03 -10.96
CA SER A 123 -4.60 -16.41 -11.35
C SER A 123 -5.39 -15.27 -12.02
N ILE A 124 -4.90 -14.02 -11.93
CA ILE A 124 -5.52 -12.88 -12.57
C ILE A 124 -5.00 -12.76 -14.01
N GLU A 125 -5.92 -12.73 -14.98
CA GLU A 125 -5.59 -12.46 -16.38
C GLU A 125 -4.82 -11.15 -16.54
N GLY A 126 -3.59 -11.24 -17.06
CA GLY A 126 -2.80 -10.13 -17.56
C GLY A 126 -2.63 -10.20 -19.08
N GLU A 127 -1.94 -9.23 -19.67
CA GLU A 127 -1.66 -9.20 -21.13
C GLU A 127 -0.48 -10.10 -21.56
N GLY A 128 -0.02 -11.03 -20.72
CA GLY A 128 1.12 -11.91 -21.04
C GLY A 128 2.45 -11.16 -21.16
N ARG A 129 2.61 -10.03 -20.46
CA ARG A 129 3.83 -9.19 -20.46
C ARG A 129 4.34 -8.96 -19.04
N PHE A 130 5.62 -8.63 -18.94
CA PHE A 130 6.28 -8.29 -17.66
C PHE A 130 6.35 -6.77 -17.46
N GLY A 131 6.17 -6.31 -16.23
CA GLY A 131 6.36 -4.91 -15.84
C GLY A 131 5.34 -4.41 -14.82
N TYR A 132 5.40 -3.10 -14.53
CA TYR A 132 4.44 -2.41 -13.67
C TYR A 132 3.17 -2.06 -14.45
N ALA A 133 2.01 -2.38 -13.88
CA ALA A 133 0.71 -2.04 -14.44
C ALA A 133 -0.26 -1.57 -13.35
N ILE A 134 -0.90 -0.43 -13.61
CA ILE A 134 -1.93 0.17 -12.73
C ILE A 134 -3.24 -0.62 -12.85
N HIS A 135 -3.43 -1.32 -13.97
CA HIS A 135 -4.54 -2.23 -14.22
C HIS A 135 -4.03 -3.44 -15.04
N PRO A 136 -4.48 -4.69 -14.79
CA PRO A 136 -3.95 -5.90 -15.42
C PRO A 136 -4.00 -5.92 -16.95
N ARG A 137 -4.91 -5.12 -17.54
CA ARG A 137 -5.12 -4.97 -18.98
C ARG A 137 -4.72 -3.58 -19.52
N MET A 138 -3.79 -2.87 -18.87
CA MET A 138 -3.38 -1.54 -19.30
C MET A 138 -2.09 -1.61 -20.11
N ARG A 139 -2.14 -1.12 -21.36
CA ARG A 139 -0.95 -0.83 -22.17
C ARG A 139 -0.11 0.26 -21.49
N ARG A 140 1.22 0.10 -21.53
CA ARG A 140 2.22 1.02 -20.93
C ARG A 140 1.82 2.49 -21.09
N ILE A 141 1.76 3.23 -19.98
CA ILE A 141 1.99 4.67 -20.03
C ILE A 141 3.50 4.82 -20.26
N ALA A 142 3.90 5.44 -21.36
CA ALA A 142 5.31 5.76 -21.57
C ALA A 142 5.78 6.63 -20.39
N VAL A 143 6.64 6.08 -19.54
CA VAL A 143 7.36 6.88 -18.56
C VAL A 143 8.28 7.77 -19.40
N GLY A 144 7.94 9.05 -19.49
CA GLY A 144 8.79 10.04 -20.16
C GLY A 144 10.17 9.99 -19.53
N THR A 145 11.18 9.70 -20.35
CA THR A 145 12.57 9.97 -20.03
C THR A 145 12.70 11.45 -19.67
N LYS A 146 13.40 11.71 -18.57
CA LYS A 146 13.79 13.04 -18.11
C LYS A 146 14.38 13.89 -19.23
#